data_AF-A0A8B9LSL5-F1
#
_entry.id   AF-A0A8B9LSL5-F1
#
_cell.length_a   1.000
_cell.length_b   1.000
_cell.length_c   1.000
_cell.angle_alpha   90.00
_cell.angle_beta   90.00
_cell.angle_gamma   90.00
#
_symmetry.space_group_name_H-M   'P 1'
#
loop_
_entity.id
_entity.type
_entity.pdbx_description
1 polymer ?
#
loop_
_entity_poly.entity_id
_entity_poly.type
_entity_poly.pdbx_seq_one_letter_code
_entity_poly.pdbx_strand_id
1 'polypeptide(L)'
;MMLILLLLIIIFLLGMEKINFSGGEPFLHQRGEFLGEMVRYCKQELQLPSVSIVSNGSMIKEKWFQSYGEYLDILAVSCDSFDEDTNRTIGRAQGRKSHIENLQKVRDWCREYKVAFKINSVINTFNVHEDMTEHITALNPVRWKVFQCLLIEGENTGGNSLREAEKFVITEQDFQDFLDRHKSIECLVPESNQKMRDSYLILDEYMRFLDCRAGRKDPSKSILDVGVQEAIQFSGFDEKMFLKRGGKYVWSKADMKLEW
;
A
#
# COMPACT_ATOMS: atom_id res chain seq x y z
N MET A 1 15.56 7.99 -14.09
CA MET A 1 14.25 8.35 -14.69
C MET A 1 14.00 7.62 -16.00
N MET A 2 14.79 7.86 -17.06
CA MET A 2 14.57 7.27 -18.39
C MET A 2 14.43 5.73 -18.41
N LEU A 3 15.26 5.01 -17.65
CA LEU A 3 15.18 3.54 -17.54
C LEU A 3 13.83 3.07 -16.93
N ILE A 4 13.35 3.75 -15.89
CA ILE A 4 12.09 3.40 -15.21
C ILE A 4 10.88 3.75 -16.10
N LEU A 5 10.95 4.84 -16.86
CA LEU A 5 9.91 5.20 -17.83
C LEU A 5 9.77 4.15 -18.95
N LEU A 6 10.90 3.66 -19.48
CA LEU A 6 10.90 2.57 -20.47
C LEU A 6 10.25 1.31 -19.90
N LEU A 7 10.49 1.00 -18.63
CA LEU A 7 9.89 -0.16 -17.97
C LEU A 7 8.38 -0.04 -17.83
N LEU A 8 7.90 1.12 -17.41
CA LEU A 8 6.46 1.34 -17.32
C LEU A 8 5.78 1.19 -18.69
N ILE A 9 6.44 1.62 -19.78
CA ILE A 9 5.97 1.37 -21.14
C ILE A 9 5.89 -0.14 -21.42
N ILE A 10 6.95 -0.90 -21.12
CA ILE A 10 6.99 -2.35 -21.39
C ILE A 10 5.85 -3.07 -20.66
N ILE A 11 5.63 -2.78 -19.38
CA ILE A 11 4.57 -3.42 -18.60
C ILE A 11 3.18 -2.93 -19.08
N PHE A 12 3.05 -1.65 -19.43
CA PHE A 12 1.82 -1.10 -20.01
C PHE A 12 1.42 -1.80 -21.32
N LEU A 13 2.36 -1.97 -22.24
CA LEU A 13 2.14 -2.67 -23.52
C LEU A 13 1.70 -4.14 -23.33
N LEU A 14 1.92 -4.70 -22.13
CA LEU A 14 1.51 -6.06 -21.77
C LEU A 14 0.23 -6.11 -20.92
N GLY A 15 -0.49 -4.98 -20.80
CA GLY A 15 -1.83 -4.94 -20.21
C GLY A 15 -1.90 -4.45 -18.77
N MET A 16 -0.90 -3.72 -18.27
CA MET A 16 -1.03 -3.07 -16.96
C MET A 16 -2.10 -1.98 -16.98
N GLU A 17 -3.15 -2.16 -16.19
CA GLU A 17 -4.22 -1.17 -16.01
C GLU A 17 -4.04 -0.32 -14.74
N LYS A 18 -3.30 -0.84 -13.76
CA LYS A 18 -3.14 -0.22 -12.46
C LYS A 18 -1.73 -0.37 -11.94
N ILE A 19 -1.15 0.74 -11.48
CA ILE A 19 0.12 0.75 -10.74
C ILE A 19 -0.09 1.23 -9.30
N ASN A 20 0.73 0.72 -8.38
CA ASN A 20 0.80 1.19 -7.01
C ASN A 20 2.26 1.43 -6.60
N PHE A 21 2.64 2.69 -6.39
CA PHE A 21 3.95 3.02 -5.86
C PHE A 21 3.98 2.77 -4.35
N SER A 22 4.95 1.96 -3.91
CA SER A 22 5.14 1.52 -2.52
C SER A 22 6.64 1.42 -2.22
N GLY A 23 7.02 0.69 -1.17
CA GLY A 23 8.41 0.44 -0.78
C GLY A 23 8.65 0.90 0.67
N GLY A 24 9.87 1.36 0.96
CA GLY A 24 10.21 1.96 2.26
C GLY A 24 9.35 3.20 2.57
N GLU A 25 9.69 4.34 1.98
CA GLU A 25 8.83 5.53 1.96
C GLU A 25 8.93 6.20 0.57
N PRO A 26 7.89 6.12 -0.29
CA PRO A 26 7.95 6.62 -1.67
C PRO A 26 8.28 8.12 -1.79
N PHE A 27 7.91 8.93 -0.80
CA PHE A 27 8.17 10.37 -0.80
C PHE A 27 9.62 10.74 -0.40
N LEU A 28 10.46 9.76 -0.07
CA LEU A 28 11.85 10.00 0.35
C LEU A 28 12.74 10.43 -0.83
N HIS A 29 12.68 9.72 -1.95
CA HIS A 29 13.59 9.96 -3.06
C HIS A 29 13.31 11.32 -3.72
N GLN A 30 14.36 12.15 -3.82
CA GLN A 30 14.28 13.51 -4.35
C GLN A 30 13.14 14.33 -3.72
N ARG A 31 12.85 14.10 -2.43
CA ARG A 31 11.79 14.78 -1.68
C ARG A 31 10.39 14.68 -2.35
N GLY A 32 10.13 13.54 -3.00
CA GLY A 32 8.85 13.22 -3.62
C GLY A 32 8.70 13.71 -5.07
N GLU A 33 9.63 14.50 -5.60
CA GLU A 33 9.55 15.00 -6.99
C GLU A 33 9.64 13.84 -8.00
N PHE A 34 10.57 12.89 -7.76
CA PHE A 34 10.67 11.71 -8.60
C PHE A 34 9.36 10.91 -8.63
N LEU A 35 8.74 10.68 -7.46
CA LEU A 35 7.45 10.00 -7.37
C LEU A 35 6.35 10.76 -8.12
N GLY A 36 6.32 12.09 -7.98
CA GLY A 36 5.37 12.97 -8.68
C GLY A 36 5.46 12.83 -10.19
N GLU A 37 6.66 12.89 -10.76
CA GLU A 37 6.88 12.70 -12.19
C GLU A 37 6.48 11.30 -12.67
N MET A 38 6.74 10.26 -11.87
CA MET A 38 6.30 8.90 -12.19
C MET A 38 4.77 8.79 -12.19
N VAL A 39 4.08 9.41 -11.22
CA VAL A 39 2.62 9.45 -11.15
C VAL A 39 2.04 10.19 -12.36
N ARG A 40 2.57 11.38 -12.67
CA ARG A 40 2.17 12.18 -13.83
C ARG A 40 2.35 11.38 -15.12
N TYR A 41 3.53 10.78 -15.32
CA TYR A 41 3.82 9.99 -16.52
C TYR A 41 2.86 8.81 -16.68
N CYS A 42 2.63 8.04 -15.62
CA CYS A 42 1.68 6.93 -15.63
C CYS A 42 0.26 7.36 -16.01
N LYS A 43 -0.19 8.51 -15.51
CA LYS A 43 -1.56 8.97 -15.75
C LYS A 43 -1.74 9.68 -17.08
N GLN A 44 -0.79 10.53 -17.46
CA GLN A 44 -0.90 11.41 -18.62
C GLN A 44 -0.36 10.75 -19.89
N GLU A 45 0.84 10.14 -19.84
CA GLU A 45 1.49 9.58 -21.02
C GLU A 45 1.02 8.15 -21.29
N LEU A 46 0.98 7.30 -20.26
CA LEU A 46 0.52 5.91 -20.37
C LEU A 46 -1.00 5.76 -20.26
N GLN A 47 -1.71 6.80 -19.84
CA GLN A 47 -3.16 6.80 -19.67
C GLN A 47 -3.66 5.62 -18.82
N LEU A 48 -2.92 5.26 -17.77
CA LEU A 48 -3.31 4.15 -16.90
C LEU A 48 -4.66 4.46 -16.24
N PRO A 49 -5.61 3.49 -16.25
CA PRO A 49 -6.87 3.62 -15.53
C PRO A 49 -6.70 4.01 -14.06
N SER A 50 -5.68 3.50 -13.37
CA SER A 50 -5.41 3.82 -11.96
C SER A 50 -3.93 3.95 -11.60
N VAL A 51 -3.59 5.06 -10.95
CA VAL A 51 -2.29 5.32 -10.33
C VAL A 51 -2.51 5.54 -8.84
N SER A 52 -1.86 4.72 -8.00
CA SER A 52 -1.98 4.85 -6.54
C SER A 52 -0.63 4.87 -5.82
N ILE A 53 -0.64 5.38 -4.59
CA ILE A 53 0.51 5.37 -3.69
C ILE A 53 0.11 4.73 -2.35
N VAL A 54 1.03 3.99 -1.73
CA VAL A 54 0.99 3.64 -0.31
C VAL A 54 2.16 4.31 0.39
N SER A 55 1.90 5.09 1.44
CA SER A 55 2.93 5.85 2.19
C SER A 55 2.62 5.82 3.69
N ASN A 56 3.61 6.11 4.54
CA ASN A 56 3.37 6.40 5.96
C ASN A 56 2.85 7.84 6.19
N GLY A 57 2.77 8.66 5.13
CA GLY A 57 2.18 10.00 5.12
C GLY A 57 3.12 11.12 5.57
N SER A 58 4.22 10.82 6.23
CA SER A 58 4.98 11.83 6.99
C SER A 58 5.75 12.86 6.19
N MET A 59 6.21 12.46 5.00
CA MET A 59 7.00 13.30 4.10
C MET A 59 6.11 14.03 3.10
N ILE A 60 4.81 13.75 3.10
CA ILE A 60 3.85 14.38 2.22
C ILE A 60 3.71 15.87 2.60
N LYS A 61 3.64 16.71 1.57
CA LYS A 61 3.45 18.15 1.68
C LYS A 61 2.36 18.56 0.71
N GLU A 62 1.60 19.57 1.08
CA GLU A 62 0.55 20.13 0.22
C GLU A 62 1.06 20.51 -1.18
N LYS A 63 2.29 21.07 -1.28
CA LYS A 63 2.92 21.39 -2.58
C LYS A 63 2.96 20.21 -3.56
N TRP A 64 3.02 18.98 -3.04
CA TRP A 64 3.02 17.79 -3.87
C TRP A 64 1.63 17.53 -4.46
N PHE A 65 0.56 17.77 -3.70
CA PHE A 65 -0.80 17.72 -4.22
C PHE A 65 -1.07 18.83 -5.23
N GLN A 66 -0.58 20.05 -4.97
CA GLN A 66 -0.68 21.16 -5.92
C GLN A 66 -0.04 20.84 -7.28
N SER A 67 1.06 20.08 -7.26
CA SER A 67 1.82 19.75 -8.48
C SER A 67 1.34 18.45 -9.15
N TYR A 68 0.96 17.44 -8.37
CA TYR A 68 0.75 16.07 -8.86
C TYR A 68 -0.59 15.44 -8.47
N GLY A 69 -1.38 16.09 -7.60
CA GLY A 69 -2.64 15.55 -7.08
C GLY A 69 -3.69 15.29 -8.16
N GLU A 70 -3.68 16.08 -9.25
CA GLU A 70 -4.57 15.87 -10.38
C GLU A 70 -4.38 14.48 -11.05
N TYR A 71 -3.16 13.96 -11.05
CA TYR A 71 -2.81 12.69 -11.72
C TYR A 71 -3.00 11.47 -10.82
N LEU A 72 -3.06 11.67 -9.50
CA LEU A 72 -3.17 10.58 -8.54
C LEU A 72 -4.63 10.16 -8.35
N ASP A 73 -4.93 8.87 -8.50
CA ASP A 73 -6.26 8.33 -8.22
C ASP A 73 -6.45 8.08 -6.72
N ILE A 74 -5.53 7.34 -6.10
CA ILE A 74 -5.68 6.87 -4.72
C ILE A 74 -4.40 7.11 -3.91
N LEU A 75 -4.52 7.77 -2.77
CA LEU A 75 -3.47 7.83 -1.75
C LEU A 75 -3.86 6.98 -0.54
N ALA A 76 -3.09 5.93 -0.30
CA ALA A 76 -3.22 5.10 0.89
C ALA A 76 -2.21 5.54 1.95
N VAL A 77 -2.69 5.92 3.14
CA VAL A 77 -1.84 6.17 4.30
C VAL A 77 -1.86 4.95 5.22
N SER A 78 -0.67 4.49 5.60
CA SER A 78 -0.52 3.43 6.59
C SER A 78 -0.73 4.00 7.99
N CYS A 79 -1.77 3.56 8.68
CA CYS A 79 -2.10 3.92 10.06
C CYS A 79 -2.55 2.66 10.80
N ASP A 80 -1.76 2.20 11.76
CA ASP A 80 -2.03 0.95 12.48
C ASP A 80 -2.81 1.17 13.78
N SER A 81 -2.82 2.38 14.33
CA SER A 81 -3.51 2.70 15.58
C SER A 81 -3.90 4.18 15.62
N PHE A 82 -4.99 4.49 16.31
CA PHE A 82 -5.38 5.84 16.71
C PHE A 82 -4.95 6.19 18.14
N ASP A 83 -4.10 5.37 18.75
CA ASP A 83 -3.35 5.67 19.96
C ASP A 83 -1.88 5.96 19.61
N GLU A 84 -1.36 7.12 20.04
CA GLU A 84 0.01 7.55 19.72
C GLU A 84 1.07 6.69 20.42
N ASP A 85 0.78 6.16 21.61
CA ASP A 85 1.72 5.31 22.35
C ASP A 85 1.80 3.90 21.74
N THR A 86 0.69 3.39 21.22
CA THR A 86 0.64 2.17 20.42
C THR A 86 1.42 2.36 19.11
N ASN A 87 1.22 3.46 18.40
CA ASN A 87 2.03 3.79 17.22
C ASN A 87 3.52 3.91 17.55
N ARG A 88 3.88 4.49 18.69
CA ARG A 88 5.27 4.56 19.17
C ARG A 88 5.84 3.17 19.42
N THR A 89 5.07 2.29 20.04
CA THR A 89 5.46 0.91 20.34
C THR A 89 5.67 0.08 19.07
N ILE A 90 4.81 0.27 18.06
CA ILE A 90 4.91 -0.39 16.75
C ILE A 90 6.07 0.18 15.91
N GLY A 91 6.57 1.38 16.23
CA GLY A 91 7.64 2.04 15.49
C GLY A 91 7.15 2.94 14.35
N ARG A 92 5.89 3.38 14.40
CA ARG A 92 5.29 4.36 13.47
C ARG A 92 5.57 5.82 13.86
N ALA A 93 6.04 6.06 15.09
CA ALA A 93 6.33 7.41 15.58
C ALA A 93 7.47 8.09 14.80
N GLN A 94 7.30 9.38 14.52
CA GLN A 94 8.28 10.18 13.78
C GLN A 94 8.80 11.34 14.61
N GLY A 95 9.76 11.03 15.47
CA GLY A 95 10.29 11.99 16.43
C GLY A 95 9.17 12.52 17.33
N ARG A 96 8.94 13.84 17.28
CA ARG A 96 7.90 14.52 18.07
C ARG A 96 6.59 14.77 17.31
N LYS A 97 6.49 14.36 16.05
CA LYS A 97 5.29 14.60 15.24
C LYS A 97 4.24 13.53 15.53
N SER A 98 3.01 13.97 15.76
CA SER A 98 1.85 13.09 15.84
C SER A 98 1.60 12.43 14.47
N HIS A 99 1.44 11.10 14.48
CA HIS A 99 1.06 10.36 13.29
C HIS A 99 -0.39 10.67 12.91
N ILE A 100 -1.27 10.79 13.91
CA ILE A 100 -2.71 11.02 13.72
C ILE A 100 -2.99 12.41 13.15
N GLU A 101 -2.34 13.46 13.67
CA GLU A 101 -2.45 14.80 13.08
C GLU A 101 -1.98 14.83 11.63
N ASN A 102 -0.95 14.07 11.30
CA ASN A 102 -0.45 13.99 9.94
C ASN A 102 -1.41 13.23 9.02
N LEU A 103 -2.02 12.15 9.51
CA LEU A 103 -3.07 11.42 8.80
C LEU A 103 -4.25 12.34 8.45
N GLN A 104 -4.72 13.14 9.41
CA GLN A 104 -5.79 14.11 9.22
C GLN A 104 -5.42 15.17 8.16
N LYS A 105 -4.21 15.76 8.25
CA LYS A 105 -3.71 16.71 7.24
C LYS A 105 -3.69 16.11 5.84
N VAL A 106 -3.19 14.88 5.70
CA VAL A 106 -3.16 14.20 4.39
C VAL A 106 -4.58 13.87 3.90
N ARG A 107 -5.51 13.53 4.79
CA ARG A 107 -6.93 13.34 4.45
C ARG A 107 -7.56 14.62 3.92
N ASP A 108 -7.29 15.75 4.57
CA ASP A 108 -7.80 17.06 4.16
C ASP A 108 -7.27 17.45 2.78
N TRP A 109 -5.99 17.24 2.50
CA TRP A 109 -5.45 17.44 1.16
C TRP A 109 -6.06 16.49 0.12
N CYS A 110 -6.30 15.22 0.47
CA CYS A 110 -7.00 14.32 -0.44
C CYS A 110 -8.40 14.85 -0.79
N ARG A 111 -9.10 15.45 0.17
CA ARG A 111 -10.41 16.08 -0.04
C ARG A 111 -10.30 17.29 -0.96
N GLU A 112 -9.40 18.21 -0.64
CA GLU A 112 -9.21 19.47 -1.37
C GLU A 112 -8.80 19.26 -2.83
N TYR A 113 -7.86 18.34 -3.05
CA TYR A 113 -7.29 18.07 -4.38
C TYR A 113 -7.96 16.88 -5.09
N LYS A 114 -9.13 16.43 -4.60
CA LYS A 114 -9.95 15.36 -5.21
C LYS A 114 -9.15 14.08 -5.49
N VAL A 115 -8.41 13.60 -4.49
CA VAL A 115 -7.72 12.31 -4.50
C VAL A 115 -8.50 11.35 -3.60
N ALA A 116 -8.70 10.11 -4.04
CA ALA A 116 -9.37 9.12 -3.22
C ALA A 116 -8.48 8.73 -2.03
N PHE A 117 -9.01 8.93 -0.82
CA PHE A 117 -8.28 8.62 0.40
C PHE A 117 -8.50 7.17 0.83
N LYS A 118 -7.41 6.46 1.13
CA LYS A 118 -7.41 5.07 1.58
C LYS A 118 -6.60 4.94 2.87
N ILE A 119 -7.00 3.99 3.72
CA ILE A 119 -6.23 3.61 4.91
C ILE A 119 -5.76 2.16 4.76
N ASN A 120 -4.53 1.91 5.22
CA ASN A 120 -3.97 0.58 5.40
C ASN A 120 -3.61 0.40 6.87
N SER A 121 -4.02 -0.71 7.49
CA SER A 121 -3.69 -1.03 8.88
C SER A 121 -3.17 -2.44 8.98
N VAL A 122 -2.05 -2.63 9.70
CA VAL A 122 -1.52 -3.94 10.06
C VAL A 122 -1.96 -4.27 11.49
N ILE A 123 -2.83 -5.26 11.62
CA ILE A 123 -3.32 -5.75 12.90
C ILE A 123 -2.28 -6.70 13.47
N ASN A 124 -1.86 -6.38 14.69
CA ASN A 124 -0.76 -6.98 15.41
C ASN A 124 -1.06 -7.00 16.91
N THR A 125 -0.16 -7.60 17.69
CA THR A 125 -0.32 -7.82 19.13
C THR A 125 -0.70 -6.55 19.92
N PHE A 126 -0.28 -5.36 19.47
CA PHE A 126 -0.50 -4.11 20.21
C PHE A 126 -1.82 -3.41 19.88
N ASN A 127 -2.46 -3.69 18.74
CA ASN A 127 -3.70 -3.01 18.32
C ASN A 127 -4.88 -3.97 18.10
N VAL A 128 -4.72 -5.27 18.30
CA VAL A 128 -5.75 -6.27 18.00
C VAL A 128 -7.04 -6.10 18.82
N HIS A 129 -6.96 -5.46 19.98
CA HIS A 129 -8.11 -5.13 20.82
C HIS A 129 -8.65 -3.70 20.63
N GLU A 130 -8.03 -2.91 19.76
CA GLU A 130 -8.45 -1.53 19.49
C GLU A 130 -9.80 -1.49 18.76
N ASP A 131 -10.65 -0.53 19.13
CA ASP A 131 -11.82 -0.15 18.35
C ASP A 131 -11.52 1.14 17.58
N MET A 132 -11.44 1.02 16.27
CA MET A 132 -11.13 2.08 15.31
C MET A 132 -12.40 2.60 14.62
N THR A 133 -13.59 2.13 14.98
CA THR A 133 -14.85 2.38 14.26
C THR A 133 -15.12 3.88 14.09
N GLU A 134 -15.07 4.65 15.18
CA GLU A 134 -15.34 6.09 15.15
C GLU A 134 -14.32 6.84 14.29
N HIS A 135 -13.03 6.52 14.43
CA HIS A 135 -11.95 7.17 13.70
C HIS A 135 -12.00 6.88 12.20
N ILE A 136 -12.22 5.62 11.80
CA ILE A 136 -12.34 5.24 10.39
C ILE A 136 -13.60 5.86 9.78
N THR A 137 -14.72 5.88 10.51
CA THR A 137 -15.95 6.53 10.06
C THR A 137 -15.73 8.03 9.84
N ALA A 138 -15.08 8.71 10.79
CA ALA A 138 -14.81 10.15 10.69
C ALA A 138 -13.87 10.50 9.51
N LEU A 139 -12.88 9.65 9.22
CA LEU A 139 -11.97 9.85 8.09
C LEU A 139 -12.61 9.53 6.74
N ASN A 140 -13.65 8.69 6.74
CA ASN A 140 -14.42 8.27 5.56
C ASN A 140 -13.52 7.89 4.36
N PRO A 141 -12.63 6.87 4.50
CA PRO A 141 -11.80 6.42 3.40
C PRO A 141 -12.64 5.62 2.39
N VAL A 142 -12.30 5.71 1.10
CA VAL A 142 -12.95 4.91 0.04
C VAL A 142 -12.67 3.41 0.20
N ARG A 143 -11.62 3.07 0.96
CA ARG A 143 -11.18 1.71 1.22
C ARG A 143 -10.34 1.69 2.49
N TRP A 144 -10.58 0.72 3.37
CA TRP A 144 -9.74 0.42 4.51
C TRP A 144 -9.21 -1.01 4.37
N LYS A 145 -7.92 -1.15 4.06
CA LYS A 145 -7.28 -2.48 4.01
C LYS A 145 -6.81 -2.85 5.40
N VAL A 146 -7.31 -3.98 5.89
CA VAL A 146 -7.00 -4.53 7.20
C VAL A 146 -6.18 -5.79 7.00
N PHE A 147 -4.91 -5.73 7.33
CA PHE A 147 -3.93 -6.79 7.12
C PHE A 147 -3.66 -7.52 8.43
N GLN A 148 -3.61 -8.84 8.42
CA GLN A 148 -3.00 -9.60 9.51
C GLN A 148 -1.47 -9.42 9.44
N CYS A 149 -0.79 -9.31 10.58
CA CYS A 149 0.68 -9.26 10.61
C CYS A 149 1.27 -10.52 9.96
N LEU A 150 2.09 -10.32 8.91
CA LEU A 150 2.70 -11.37 8.11
C LEU A 150 4.21 -11.43 8.38
N LEU A 151 4.70 -12.63 8.65
CA LEU A 151 6.13 -12.93 8.69
C LEU A 151 6.66 -13.24 7.30
N ILE A 152 7.78 -12.63 6.95
CA ILE A 152 8.53 -12.83 5.71
C ILE A 152 10.01 -12.99 6.08
N GLU A 153 10.55 -14.18 5.83
CA GLU A 153 11.95 -14.50 6.08
C GLU A 153 12.87 -13.64 5.21
N GLY A 154 13.93 -13.11 5.82
CA GLY A 154 14.87 -12.16 5.20
C GLY A 154 14.42 -10.70 5.25
N GLU A 155 13.16 -10.43 5.58
CA GLU A 155 12.63 -9.07 5.75
C GLU A 155 12.41 -8.72 7.22
N ASN A 156 11.62 -9.56 7.91
CA ASN A 156 11.17 -9.30 9.28
C ASN A 156 11.16 -10.53 10.21
N THR A 157 11.72 -11.66 9.78
CA THR A 157 11.98 -12.84 10.62
C THR A 157 13.21 -13.59 10.13
N GLY A 158 13.88 -14.35 11.01
CA GLY A 158 15.08 -15.11 10.68
C GLY A 158 16.40 -14.33 10.80
N GLY A 159 17.52 -15.07 10.86
CA GLY A 159 18.81 -14.54 11.33
C GLY A 159 19.47 -13.44 10.48
N ASN A 160 19.00 -13.20 9.25
CA ASN A 160 19.52 -12.18 8.35
C ASN A 160 18.56 -10.97 8.18
N SER A 161 17.49 -10.89 8.97
CA SER A 161 16.47 -9.84 8.84
C SER A 161 16.84 -8.57 9.62
N LEU A 162 16.47 -7.41 9.08
CA LEU A 162 16.66 -6.11 9.73
C LEU A 162 15.61 -5.82 10.82
N ARG A 163 14.58 -6.66 10.92
CA ARG A 163 13.43 -6.51 11.82
C ARG A 163 13.06 -7.87 12.41
N GLU A 164 12.42 -7.83 13.57
CA GLU A 164 11.92 -8.98 14.33
C GLU A 164 10.41 -8.81 14.56
N ALA A 165 9.61 -9.37 13.66
CA ALA A 165 8.15 -9.24 13.63
C ALA A 165 7.42 -10.31 14.45
N GLU A 166 8.13 -11.31 14.99
CA GLU A 166 7.56 -12.44 15.71
C GLU A 166 6.72 -12.00 16.92
N LYS A 167 7.15 -10.93 17.60
CA LYS A 167 6.44 -10.33 18.74
C LYS A 167 5.15 -9.58 18.37
N PHE A 168 4.88 -9.39 17.08
CA PHE A 168 3.71 -8.67 16.55
C PHE A 168 2.65 -9.62 16.00
N VAL A 169 2.96 -10.93 15.92
CA VAL A 169 2.05 -11.92 15.34
C VAL A 169 0.83 -12.13 16.22
N ILE A 170 -0.32 -12.27 15.56
CA ILE A 170 -1.62 -12.57 16.18
C ILE A 170 -2.18 -13.85 15.57
N THR A 171 -3.07 -14.52 16.30
CA THR A 171 -3.75 -15.71 15.79
C THR A 171 -4.79 -15.33 14.72
N GLU A 172 -5.25 -16.32 13.95
CA GLU A 172 -6.37 -16.12 13.03
C GLU A 172 -7.66 -15.75 13.77
N GLN A 173 -7.87 -16.29 14.98
CA GLN A 173 -9.02 -15.95 15.80
C GLN A 173 -8.96 -14.49 16.29
N ASP A 174 -7.81 -14.02 16.78
CA ASP A 174 -7.67 -12.62 17.20
C ASP A 174 -7.93 -11.66 16.04
N PHE A 175 -7.46 -12.03 14.83
CA PHE A 175 -7.74 -11.27 13.63
C PHE A 175 -9.23 -11.26 13.30
N GLN A 176 -9.91 -12.41 13.37
CA GLN A 176 -11.35 -12.50 13.14
C GLN A 176 -12.14 -11.67 14.16
N ASP A 177 -11.75 -11.68 15.44
CA ASP A 177 -12.38 -10.88 16.49
C ASP A 177 -12.23 -9.37 16.22
N PHE A 178 -11.07 -8.94 15.68
CA PHE A 178 -10.89 -7.58 15.19
C PHE A 178 -11.84 -7.26 14.04
N LEU A 179 -12.02 -8.17 13.07
CA LEU A 179 -12.94 -7.97 11.95
C LEU A 179 -14.40 -7.86 12.42
N ASP A 180 -14.82 -8.73 13.35
CA ASP A 180 -16.19 -8.77 13.86
C ASP A 180 -16.54 -7.51 14.64
N ARG A 181 -15.58 -6.94 15.37
CA ARG A 181 -15.71 -5.63 16.04
C ARG A 181 -16.01 -4.50 15.06
N HIS A 182 -15.39 -4.54 13.87
CA HIS A 182 -15.48 -3.48 12.86
C HIS A 182 -16.42 -3.83 11.69
N LYS A 183 -17.30 -4.82 11.85
CA LYS A 183 -18.20 -5.30 10.79
C LYS A 183 -19.15 -4.23 10.24
N SER A 184 -19.37 -3.14 10.98
CA SER A 184 -20.18 -1.98 10.56
C SER A 184 -19.47 -1.10 9.52
N ILE A 185 -18.15 -1.23 9.35
CA ILE A 185 -17.37 -0.43 8.41
C ILE A 185 -17.43 -1.06 7.01
N GLU A 186 -18.26 -0.50 6.13
CA GLU A 186 -18.49 -1.04 4.77
C GLU A 186 -17.24 -1.05 3.90
N CYS A 187 -16.34 -0.08 4.07
CA CYS A 187 -15.13 0.05 3.26
C CYS A 187 -13.98 -0.89 3.71
N LEU A 188 -14.19 -1.68 4.77
CA LEU A 188 -13.23 -2.64 5.30
C LEU A 188 -13.00 -3.79 4.32
N VAL A 189 -11.73 -4.05 3.99
CA VAL A 189 -11.32 -5.16 3.14
C VAL A 189 -10.26 -5.99 3.86
N PRO A 190 -10.62 -7.20 4.34
CA PRO A 190 -9.73 -8.02 5.17
C PRO A 190 -8.76 -8.85 4.33
N GLU A 191 -7.49 -8.83 4.71
CA GLU A 191 -6.41 -9.63 4.13
C GLU A 191 -5.65 -10.39 5.21
N SER A 192 -6.09 -11.62 5.48
CA SER A 192 -5.34 -12.58 6.30
C SER A 192 -4.03 -12.97 5.62
N ASN A 193 -3.13 -13.61 6.37
CA ASN A 193 -1.84 -14.07 5.85
C ASN A 193 -1.99 -14.98 4.61
N GLN A 194 -3.02 -15.84 4.60
CA GLN A 194 -3.34 -16.70 3.45
C GLN A 194 -3.79 -15.91 2.22
N LYS A 195 -4.51 -14.79 2.40
CA LYS A 195 -4.97 -13.94 1.31
C LYS A 195 -3.85 -13.06 0.76
N MET A 196 -2.91 -12.63 1.60
CA MET A 196 -1.91 -11.63 1.23
C MET A 196 -0.71 -12.22 0.49
N ARG A 197 -0.19 -13.37 0.93
CA ARG A 197 1.16 -13.86 0.59
C ARG A 197 1.45 -13.84 -0.92
N ASP A 198 0.59 -14.47 -1.72
CA ASP A 198 0.89 -14.73 -3.14
C ASP A 198 -0.02 -13.97 -4.11
N SER A 199 -0.85 -13.05 -3.60
CA SER A 199 -1.91 -12.41 -4.38
C SER A 199 -1.55 -11.02 -4.91
N TYR A 200 -0.25 -10.69 -4.92
CA TYR A 200 0.30 -9.45 -5.45
C TYR A 200 1.40 -9.74 -6.46
N LEU A 201 1.39 -9.02 -7.59
CA LEU A 201 2.59 -8.85 -8.41
C LEU A 201 3.43 -7.74 -7.78
N ILE A 202 4.58 -8.08 -7.23
CA ILE A 202 5.49 -7.15 -6.56
C ILE A 202 6.75 -7.02 -7.40
N LEU A 203 7.09 -5.79 -7.81
CA LEU A 203 8.38 -5.47 -8.39
C LEU A 203 9.25 -4.78 -7.34
N ASP A 204 10.49 -5.23 -7.21
CA ASP A 204 11.49 -4.58 -6.37
C ASP A 204 12.17 -3.39 -7.07
N GLU A 205 13.15 -2.78 -6.40
CA GLU A 205 13.91 -1.63 -6.92
C GLU A 205 14.75 -1.94 -8.16
N TYR A 206 15.03 -3.22 -8.44
CA TYR A 206 15.69 -3.70 -9.67
C TYR A 206 14.70 -4.22 -10.71
N MET A 207 13.41 -4.05 -10.46
CA MET A 207 12.32 -4.45 -11.34
C MET A 207 12.30 -5.95 -11.61
N ARG A 208 12.51 -6.71 -10.53
CA ARG A 208 12.37 -8.16 -10.48
C ARG A 208 11.04 -8.48 -9.80
N PHE A 209 10.28 -9.43 -10.34
CA PHE A 209 9.13 -9.97 -9.62
C PHE A 209 9.61 -10.73 -8.37
N LEU A 210 8.91 -10.56 -7.26
CA LEU A 210 9.20 -11.25 -5.99
C LEU A 210 8.20 -12.38 -5.75
N ASP A 211 8.68 -13.61 -5.66
CA ASP A 211 7.92 -14.79 -5.27
C ASP A 211 7.86 -14.91 -3.75
N CYS A 212 6.63 -15.00 -3.23
CA CYS A 212 6.35 -15.05 -1.79
C CYS A 212 5.95 -16.44 -1.28
N ARG A 213 5.84 -17.45 -2.14
CA ARG A 213 5.24 -18.76 -1.80
C ARG A 213 5.99 -19.49 -0.71
N ALA A 214 7.32 -19.35 -0.70
CA ALA A 214 8.21 -19.96 0.29
C ALA A 214 8.28 -19.17 1.61
N GLY A 215 7.50 -18.09 1.77
CA GLY A 215 7.56 -17.22 2.96
C GLY A 215 8.76 -16.27 2.99
N ARG A 216 9.48 -16.13 1.86
CA ARG A 216 10.54 -15.14 1.60
C ARG A 216 10.13 -14.25 0.45
N LYS A 217 10.92 -13.24 0.10
CA LYS A 217 10.79 -12.53 -1.20
C LYS A 217 11.90 -12.99 -2.12
N ASP A 218 11.66 -14.05 -2.88
CA ASP A 218 12.65 -14.62 -3.79
C ASP A 218 12.57 -13.90 -5.15
N PRO A 219 13.62 -13.16 -5.58
CA PRO A 219 13.54 -12.36 -6.81
C PRO A 219 13.76 -13.20 -8.07
N SER A 220 12.94 -12.94 -9.08
CA SER A 220 13.18 -13.35 -10.48
C SER A 220 14.34 -12.58 -11.12
N LYS A 221 14.63 -12.85 -12.41
CA LYS A 221 15.50 -11.96 -13.20
C LYS A 221 14.80 -10.62 -13.47
N SER A 222 15.57 -9.55 -13.70
CA SER A 222 14.97 -8.25 -13.98
C SER A 222 14.20 -8.28 -15.29
N ILE A 223 13.05 -7.62 -15.33
CA ILE A 223 12.31 -7.39 -16.58
C ILE A 223 13.15 -6.58 -17.59
N LEU A 224 14.19 -5.88 -17.13
CA LEU A 224 15.18 -5.20 -17.98
C LEU A 224 16.05 -6.17 -18.77
N ASP A 225 16.33 -7.34 -18.21
CA ASP A 225 17.27 -8.29 -18.77
C ASP A 225 16.57 -9.35 -19.62
N VAL A 226 15.41 -9.82 -19.16
CA VAL A 226 14.69 -10.96 -19.78
C VAL A 226 13.30 -10.61 -20.30
N GLY A 227 12.83 -9.37 -20.08
CA GLY A 227 11.46 -8.96 -20.39
C GLY A 227 10.43 -9.48 -19.38
N VAL A 228 9.23 -8.91 -19.43
CA VAL A 228 8.15 -9.19 -18.47
C VAL A 228 7.62 -10.61 -18.62
N GLN A 229 7.41 -11.10 -19.85
CA GLN A 229 6.83 -12.43 -20.12
C GLN A 229 7.66 -13.57 -19.53
N GLU A 230 8.99 -13.43 -19.51
CA GLU A 230 9.88 -14.42 -18.90
C GLU A 230 9.93 -14.25 -17.38
N ALA A 231 10.13 -13.03 -16.89
CA ALA A 231 10.28 -12.78 -15.46
C ALA A 231 9.00 -13.11 -14.66
N ILE A 232 7.81 -12.84 -15.22
CA ILE A 232 6.53 -13.01 -14.51
C ILE A 232 6.20 -14.48 -14.21
N GLN A 233 6.75 -15.42 -14.98
CA GLN A 233 6.60 -16.87 -14.73
C GLN A 233 7.16 -17.28 -13.36
N PHE A 234 8.10 -16.48 -12.84
CA PHE A 234 8.75 -16.69 -11.55
C PHE A 234 8.21 -15.76 -10.45
N SER A 235 7.06 -15.11 -10.67
CA SER A 235 6.45 -14.21 -9.68
C SER A 235 5.72 -14.92 -8.55
N GLY A 236 5.36 -16.20 -8.72
CA GLY A 236 4.54 -16.93 -7.76
C GLY A 236 3.09 -16.43 -7.64
N PHE A 237 2.64 -15.54 -8.54
CA PHE A 237 1.35 -14.87 -8.44
C PHE A 237 0.14 -15.81 -8.54
N ASP A 238 -0.74 -15.75 -7.54
CA ASP A 238 -2.05 -16.40 -7.50
C ASP A 238 -3.15 -15.41 -7.92
N GLU A 239 -3.49 -15.43 -9.22
CA GLU A 239 -4.56 -14.61 -9.79
C GLU A 239 -5.93 -14.91 -9.16
N LYS A 240 -6.21 -16.18 -8.83
CA LYS A 240 -7.50 -16.55 -8.21
C LYS A 240 -7.62 -15.92 -6.83
N MET A 241 -6.54 -15.93 -6.04
CA MET A 241 -6.51 -15.27 -4.74
C MET A 241 -6.60 -13.75 -4.88
N PHE A 242 -5.93 -13.16 -5.88
CA PHE A 242 -6.04 -11.72 -6.21
C PHE A 242 -7.50 -11.31 -6.45
N LEU A 243 -8.24 -12.08 -7.25
CA LEU A 243 -9.66 -11.82 -7.49
C LEU A 243 -10.50 -12.05 -6.21
N LYS A 244 -10.26 -13.16 -5.50
CA LYS A 244 -10.97 -13.51 -4.25
C LYS A 244 -10.85 -12.45 -3.16
N ARG A 245 -9.70 -11.78 -3.05
CA ARG A 245 -9.49 -10.69 -2.07
C ARG A 245 -9.98 -9.31 -2.52
N GLY A 246 -10.69 -9.24 -3.65
CA GLY A 246 -11.18 -7.97 -4.22
C GLY A 246 -10.05 -7.09 -4.75
N GLY A 247 -9.07 -7.70 -5.42
CA GLY A 247 -7.97 -7.00 -6.10
C GLY A 247 -8.43 -6.15 -7.29
N LYS A 248 -9.54 -6.55 -7.94
CA LYS A 248 -10.25 -5.75 -8.95
C LYS A 248 -11.46 -5.07 -8.31
N TYR A 249 -11.48 -3.74 -8.35
CA TYR A 249 -12.51 -2.87 -7.79
C TYR A 249 -12.52 -1.55 -8.57
N VAL A 250 -13.50 -0.68 -8.32
CA VAL A 250 -13.48 0.69 -8.88
C VAL A 250 -12.25 1.41 -8.32
N TRP A 251 -11.24 1.62 -9.17
CA TRP A 251 -9.92 2.10 -8.75
C TRP A 251 -9.49 3.41 -9.42
N SER A 252 -10.31 3.93 -10.33
CA SER A 252 -10.11 5.24 -10.93
C SER A 252 -10.90 6.26 -10.14
N LYS A 253 -10.29 7.39 -9.79
CA LYS A 253 -11.01 8.42 -9.03
C LYS A 253 -12.17 9.04 -9.79
N ALA A 254 -12.12 9.01 -11.13
CA ALA A 254 -13.19 9.50 -12.00
C ALA A 254 -14.49 8.70 -11.84
N ASP A 255 -14.38 7.42 -11.48
CA ASP A 255 -15.51 6.51 -11.26
C ASP A 255 -15.92 6.44 -9.78
N MET A 256 -15.22 7.16 -8.90
CA MET A 256 -15.51 7.22 -7.48
C MET A 256 -16.35 8.45 -7.15
N LYS A 257 -17.29 8.28 -6.22
CA LYS A 257 -17.97 9.42 -5.59
C LYS A 257 -17.03 10.05 -4.58
N LEU A 258 -16.27 11.05 -5.02
CA LEU A 258 -15.41 11.88 -4.15
C LEU A 258 -16.13 13.13 -3.62
N GLU A 259 -17.46 13.07 -3.56
CA GLU A 259 -18.27 14.07 -2.87
C GLU A 259 -18.29 13.72 -1.38
N TRP A 260 -17.97 14.71 -0.56
CA TRP A 260 -17.76 14.58 0.88
C TRP A 260 -18.79 15.42 1.62
#